data_AF-A0A3D0GMJ7-F1
#
_entry.id   AF-A0A3D0GMJ7-F1
#
_cell.length_a   1.000
_cell.length_b   1.000
_cell.length_c   1.000
_cell.angle_alpha   90.00
_cell.angle_beta   90.00
_cell.angle_gamma   90.00
#
_symmetry.space_group_name_H-M   'P 1'
#
loop_
_entity.id
_entity.type
_entity.pdbx_description
1 polymer ?
#
loop_
_entity_poly.entity_id
_entity_poly.type
_entity_poly.pdbx_seq_one_letter_code
_entity_poly.pdbx_strand_id
1 'polypeptide(L)'
;MKYLLWIYDAYKWIFDSSKNPLRHIPDPASRMFIMIILAFMWSGTFAAYLGSILYFGISIAAHIILLLMFFFTVAVFYDAEKNKSSWLLKLRQKK
;
A
#
# COMPACT_ATOMS: atom_id res chain seq x y z
N MET A 1 -6.45 4.36 17.28
CA MET A 1 -7.16 4.77 16.05
C MET A 1 -6.58 6.00 15.35
N LYS A 2 -6.07 7.03 16.06
CA LYS A 2 -5.42 8.21 15.42
C LYS A 2 -4.28 7.81 14.45
N TYR A 3 -3.46 6.84 14.85
CA TYR A 3 -2.40 6.28 13.98
C TYR A 3 -2.94 5.63 12.70
N LEU A 4 -4.04 4.88 12.77
CA LEU A 4 -4.65 4.25 11.59
C LEU A 4 -5.20 5.29 10.61
N LEU A 5 -5.80 6.37 11.13
CA LEU A 5 -6.21 7.52 10.30
C LEU A 5 -5.01 8.19 9.63
N TRP A 6 -3.90 8.36 10.36
CA TRP A 6 -2.69 8.92 9.78
C TRP A 6 -2.08 8.01 8.71
N ILE A 7 -2.05 6.69 8.93
CA ILE A 7 -1.65 5.70 7.91
C ILE A 7 -2.57 5.78 6.69
N TYR A 8 -3.88 5.91 6.90
CA TYR A 8 -4.85 6.07 5.80
C TYR A 8 -4.62 7.36 5.00
N ASP A 9 -4.42 8.50 5.69
CA ASP A 9 -4.12 9.79 5.05
C ASP A 9 -2.80 9.73 4.27
N ALA A 10 -1.76 9.13 4.85
CA ALA A 10 -0.45 8.94 4.22
C ALA A 10 -0.53 7.99 3.03
N TYR A 11 -1.24 6.87 3.16
CA TYR A 11 -1.51 5.96 2.06
C TYR A 11 -2.19 6.69 0.91
N LYS A 12 -3.25 7.43 1.22
CA LYS A 12 -4.00 8.18 0.20
C LYS A 12 -3.07 9.14 -0.50
N TRP A 13 -2.13 9.79 0.19
CA TRP A 13 -1.13 10.64 -0.45
C TRP A 13 -0.13 9.89 -1.35
N ILE A 14 0.37 8.73 -0.91
CA ILE A 14 1.35 7.91 -1.65
C ILE A 14 0.73 7.27 -2.90
N PHE A 15 -0.47 6.72 -2.77
CA PHE A 15 -1.15 5.95 -3.82
C PHE A 15 -2.15 6.78 -4.62
N ASP A 16 -2.41 8.04 -4.26
CA ASP A 16 -3.16 8.97 -5.09
C ASP A 16 -2.37 9.22 -6.38
N SER A 17 -3.01 8.80 -7.47
CA SER A 17 -2.46 8.83 -8.80
C SER A 17 -2.16 10.27 -9.27
N SER A 18 -2.74 11.29 -8.65
CA SER A 18 -2.47 12.71 -8.92
C SER A 18 -1.27 13.27 -8.13
N LYS A 19 -0.82 12.59 -7.07
CA LYS A 19 0.23 13.09 -6.15
C LYS A 19 1.51 12.27 -6.18
N ASN A 20 1.38 10.96 -6.40
CA ASN A 20 2.49 10.02 -6.56
C ASN A 20 3.54 10.56 -7.55
N PRO A 21 4.86 10.41 -7.29
CA PRO A 21 5.92 10.73 -8.27
C PRO A 21 5.69 10.16 -9.69
N LEU A 22 5.05 8.99 -9.79
CA LEU A 22 4.65 8.31 -11.02
C LEU A 22 3.45 8.95 -11.74
N ARG A 23 2.88 10.04 -11.22
CA ARG A 23 1.70 10.74 -11.79
C ARG A 23 1.85 11.18 -13.24
N HIS A 24 3.09 11.39 -13.70
CA HIS A 24 3.37 11.85 -15.06
C HIS A 24 3.22 10.74 -16.12
N ILE A 25 3.12 9.48 -15.70
CA ILE A 25 2.85 8.35 -16.60
C ILE A 25 1.35 8.33 -16.89
N PRO A 26 0.89 8.42 -18.15
CA PRO A 26 -0.53 8.59 -18.46
C PRO A 26 -1.41 7.40 -18.03
N ASP A 27 -0.88 6.17 -18.13
CA ASP A 27 -1.63 4.94 -17.85
C ASP A 27 -1.56 4.52 -16.36
N PRO A 28 -2.70 4.42 -15.64
CA PRO A 28 -2.74 3.96 -14.26
C PRO A 28 -2.26 2.52 -14.04
N ALA A 29 -2.49 1.61 -15.00
CA ALA A 29 -2.07 0.21 -14.87
C ALA A 29 -0.54 0.11 -14.86
N SER A 30 0.14 0.88 -15.71
CA SER A 30 1.59 1.00 -15.76
C SER A 30 2.18 1.51 -14.43
N ARG A 31 1.51 2.46 -13.75
CA ARG A 31 1.97 2.95 -12.44
C ARG A 31 1.97 1.85 -11.39
N MET A 32 0.91 1.05 -11.35
CA MET A 32 0.82 -0.09 -10.43
C MET A 32 1.82 -1.18 -10.79
N PHE A 33 2.00 -1.46 -12.07
CA PHE A 33 2.96 -2.45 -12.56
C PHE A 33 4.40 -2.11 -12.16
N ILE A 34 4.80 -0.84 -12.26
CA ILE A 34 6.13 -0.38 -11.82
C ILE A 34 6.33 -0.62 -10.32
N MET A 35 5.33 -0.33 -9.49
CA MET A 35 5.40 -0.59 -8.05
C MET A 35 5.50 -2.09 -7.73
N ILE A 36 4.82 -2.95 -8.50
CA ILE A 36 4.93 -4.40 -8.37
C ILE A 36 6.33 -4.87 -8.75
N ILE A 37 6.88 -4.44 -9.89
CA ILE A 37 8.25 -4.77 -10.29
C ILE A 37 9.25 -4.39 -9.20
N LEU A 38 9.11 -3.19 -8.63
CA LEU A 38 9.99 -2.73 -7.56
C LEU A 38 9.96 -3.67 -6.35
N ALA A 39 8.76 -4.13 -5.93
CA ALA A 39 8.63 -5.10 -4.84
C ALA A 39 9.31 -6.46 -5.15
N PHE A 40 9.20 -6.95 -6.38
CA PHE A 40 9.89 -8.16 -6.82
C PHE A 40 11.41 -7.97 -6.88
N MET A 41 11.90 -6.82 -7.35
CA MET A 41 13.33 -6.49 -7.38
C MET A 41 13.95 -6.49 -5.98
N TRP A 42 13.25 -5.93 -4.98
CA TRP A 42 13.71 -5.97 -3.58
C TRP A 42 13.76 -7.39 -3.03
N SER A 43 12.72 -8.20 -3.27
CA SER A 43 12.74 -9.62 -2.90
C SER A 43 13.91 -10.38 -3.54
N GLY A 44 14.20 -10.09 -4.82
CA GLY A 44 15.34 -10.65 -5.55
C GLY A 44 16.68 -10.21 -4.96
N THR A 45 16.80 -8.95 -4.57
CA THR A 45 18.00 -8.40 -3.92
C THR A 45 18.27 -9.09 -2.58
N PHE A 46 17.24 -9.31 -1.75
CA PHE A 46 17.39 -10.05 -0.49
C PHE A 46 17.79 -11.51 -0.72
N ALA A 47 17.20 -12.16 -1.71
CA ALA A 47 17.56 -13.54 -2.05
C ALA A 47 19.00 -13.65 -2.56
N ALA A 48 19.43 -12.72 -3.41
CA ALA A 48 20.79 -12.65 -3.92
C ALA A 48 21.81 -12.37 -2.79
N TYR A 49 21.50 -11.43 -1.90
CA TYR A 49 22.32 -11.12 -0.73
C TYR A 49 22.52 -12.34 0.18
N LEU A 50 21.46 -13.13 0.39
CA LEU A 50 21.51 -14.37 1.19
C LEU A 50 21.99 -15.59 0.39
N GLY A 51 22.17 -15.47 -0.93
CA GLY A 51 22.57 -16.56 -1.82
C GLY A 51 21.58 -17.72 -1.91
N SER A 52 20.28 -17.50 -1.66
CA SER A 52 19.30 -18.60 -1.61
C SER A 52 17.92 -18.24 -2.17
N ILE A 53 17.49 -19.08 -3.12
CA ILE A 53 16.19 -18.97 -3.79
C ILE A 53 15.01 -19.31 -2.87
N LEU A 54 15.24 -20.06 -1.79
CA LEU A 54 14.17 -20.31 -0.81
C LEU A 54 13.77 -19.02 -0.10
N TYR A 55 14.74 -18.16 0.23
CA TYR A 55 14.45 -16.85 0.82
C TYR A 55 13.77 -15.90 -0.16
N PHE A 56 14.00 -16.05 -1.47
CA PHE A 56 13.21 -15.33 -2.49
C PHE A 56 11.72 -15.66 -2.37
N GLY A 57 11.38 -16.95 -2.34
CA GLY A 57 10.01 -17.42 -2.24
C GLY A 57 9.34 -16.97 -0.94
N ILE A 58 10.04 -17.10 0.19
CA ILE A 58 9.55 -16.62 1.49
C ILE A 58 9.35 -15.10 1.49
N SER A 59 10.30 -14.34 0.92
CA SER A 59 10.19 -12.88 0.83
C SER A 59 8.97 -12.46 0.02
N ILE A 60 8.74 -13.08 -1.15
CA ILE A 60 7.56 -12.78 -1.98
C ILE A 60 6.27 -13.10 -1.21
N ALA A 61 6.18 -14.27 -0.58
CA ALA A 61 5.01 -14.66 0.19
C ALA A 61 4.72 -13.67 1.33
N ALA A 62 5.76 -13.24 2.06
CA ALA A 62 5.65 -12.22 3.10
C ALA A 62 5.15 -10.88 2.55
N HIS A 63 5.65 -10.43 1.39
CA HIS A 63 5.17 -9.21 0.74
C HIS A 63 3.70 -9.31 0.35
N ILE A 64 3.26 -10.42 -0.24
CA ILE A 64 1.86 -10.61 -0.65
C ILE A 64 0.93 -10.52 0.56
N ILE A 65 1.25 -11.22 1.66
CA ILE A 65 0.44 -11.20 2.88
C ILE A 65 0.37 -9.79 3.47
N LEU A 66 1.52 -9.12 3.56
CA LEU A 66 1.61 -7.76 4.10
C LEU A 66 0.80 -6.78 3.26
N LEU A 67 0.99 -6.79 1.93
CA LEU A 67 0.25 -5.94 1.01
C LEU A 67 -1.25 -6.21 1.07
N LEU A 68 -1.68 -7.47 1.10
CA LEU A 68 -3.09 -7.84 1.19
C LEU A 68 -3.74 -7.26 2.46
N MET A 69 -3.12 -7.46 3.62
CA MET A 69 -3.67 -6.94 4.89
C MET A 69 -3.65 -5.40 4.94
N PHE A 70 -2.61 -4.79 4.38
CA PHE A 70 -2.49 -3.35 4.30
C PHE A 70 -3.57 -2.73 3.41
N PHE A 71 -3.73 -3.22 2.17
CA PHE A 71 -4.77 -2.75 1.25
C PHE A 71 -6.18 -3.04 1.78
N PHE A 72 -6.39 -4.19 2.44
CA PHE A 72 -7.67 -4.51 3.08
C PHE A 72 -8.05 -3.47 4.13
N THR A 73 -7.11 -3.11 5.02
CA THR A 73 -7.33 -2.09 6.06
C THR A 73 -7.70 -0.75 5.44
N VAL A 74 -6.93 -0.32 4.43
CA VAL A 74 -7.21 0.93 3.70
C VAL A 74 -8.57 0.89 3.02
N ALA A 75 -8.95 -0.23 2.41
CA ALA A 75 -10.23 -0.38 1.73
C ALA A 75 -11.41 -0.18 2.70
N VAL A 76 -11.32 -0.69 3.93
CA VAL A 76 -12.32 -0.44 4.99
C VAL A 76 -12.45 1.06 5.30
N PHE A 77 -11.34 1.79 5.43
CA PHE A 77 -11.38 3.23 5.67
C PHE A 77 -11.91 4.01 4.46
N TYR A 78 -11.55 3.59 3.25
CA TYR A 78 -12.04 4.19 2.01
C TYR A 78 -13.54 4.01 1.83
N ASP A 79 -14.06 2.81 2.08
CA ASP A 79 -15.50 2.55 2.09
C ASP A 79 -16.21 3.40 3.15
N ALA A 80 -15.65 3.49 4.36
CA ALA A 80 -16.20 4.31 5.42
C ALA A 80 -16.21 5.82 5.09
N GLU A 81 -15.19 6.32 4.37
CA GLU A 81 -15.16 7.70 3.88
C GLU A 81 -16.22 7.95 2.82
N LYS A 82 -16.34 7.04 1.84
CA LYS A 82 -17.33 7.12 0.76
C LYS A 82 -18.78 7.11 1.31
N ASN A 83 -19.03 6.28 2.32
CA ASN A 83 -20.33 6.12 2.96
C ASN A 83 -20.58 7.10 4.12
N LYS A 84 -19.65 8.03 4.40
CA LYS A 84 -19.72 9.01 5.50
C LYS A 84 -20.08 8.37 6.85
N SER A 85 -19.44 7.24 7.17
CA SER A 85 -19.77 6.47 8.37
C SER A 85 -19.63 7.30 9.65
N SER A 86 -20.59 7.18 10.56
CA SER A 86 -20.65 7.98 11.79
C SER A 86 -19.41 7.82 12.69
N TRP A 87 -18.83 6.61 12.75
CA TRP A 87 -17.63 6.34 13.53
C TRP A 87 -16.39 7.07 12.96
N LEU A 88 -16.26 7.15 11.64
CA LEU A 88 -15.14 7.83 10.97
C LEU A 88 -15.24 9.34 11.15
N LEU A 89 -16.45 9.91 11.06
CA LEU A 89 -16.70 11.33 11.30
C LEU A 89 -16.34 11.72 12.74
N LYS A 90 -16.81 10.93 13.72
CA LYS A 90 -16.44 11.12 15.14
C LYS A 90 -14.93 11.03 15.33
N LEU A 91 -14.26 10.12 14.62
CA LEU A 91 -12.82 9.95 14.72
C LEU A 91 -12.05 11.14 14.11
N ARG A 92 -12.54 11.73 13.00
CA ARG A 92 -11.96 12.97 12.44
C ARG A 92 -12.20 14.18 13.32
N GLN A 93 -13.35 14.29 14.00
CA GLN A 93 -13.65 15.39 14.91
C GLN A 93 -12.74 15.40 16.15
N LYS A 94 -12.19 14.24 16.54
CA LYS A 94 -11.24 14.10 17.65
C LYS A 94 -9.77 14.33 17.24
N LYS A 95 -9.49 14.67 15.98
CA LYS A 95 -8.12 14.77 15.44
C LYS A 95 -7.40 16.00 15.97
#